data_AF-A0A6G4AEI2-F1
#
_entry.id   AF-A0A6G4AEI2-F1
#
_cell.length_a   1.000
_cell.length_b   1.000
_cell.length_c   1.000
_cell.angle_alpha   90.00
_cell.angle_beta   90.00
_cell.angle_gamma   90.00
#
_symmetry.space_group_name_H-M   'P 1'
#
loop_
_entity.id
_entity.type
_entity.pdbx_description
1 polymer ?
#
loop_
_entity_poly.entity_id
_entity_poly.type
_entity_poly.pdbx_seq_one_letter_code
_entity_poly.pdbx_strand_id
1 'polypeptide(L)'
;MTDGYDDGVATTRIPADIARPDRVLGPLTARQTAILAGCVLVLYGGYWLARPFMPPLAYLVMVVPVAGAVTAVAVGAREGIGLDRFLLAALAHARVPKRRVHAPEGVPALPEIVNNEMGKAAGPMPVPVRMPYRGVGPVGTVDLAEQGQAALGVCSPVNFDLHSGAEQQGLVAGFGRWLNSLTGPTQLLLRCHRTDLAPLVDQLHHGAPALPHPALERAARAHADYLAHLAGTRDLLTRQIVLVAREETPPRRARPSACSGRAVQRLQEATRGLAPAGISVTPLDHEQTTALIITACNPDPPTPPLDTEAQGAEA
;
A
#
# COMPACT_ATOMS: atom_id res chain seq x y z
N MET A 1 -29.68 -43.55 -0.46
CA MET A 1 -29.19 -43.15 0.87
C MET A 1 -27.90 -42.38 0.62
N THR A 2 -28.07 -41.05 0.46
CA THR A 2 -27.07 -39.97 0.45
C THR A 2 -25.75 -40.19 -0.31
N ASP A 3 -25.81 -40.13 -1.64
CA ASP A 3 -24.76 -39.49 -2.45
C ASP A 3 -25.08 -37.99 -2.48
N GLY A 4 -24.54 -37.24 -1.51
CA GLY A 4 -24.80 -35.83 -1.32
C GLY A 4 -23.59 -34.99 -1.69
N TYR A 5 -23.54 -34.56 -2.95
CA TYR A 5 -23.08 -33.23 -3.41
C TYR A 5 -21.84 -32.64 -2.70
N ASP A 6 -20.68 -33.28 -2.87
CA ASP A 6 -19.40 -32.55 -2.79
C ASP A 6 -19.09 -32.00 -4.18
N ASP A 7 -19.88 -31.00 -4.61
CA ASP A 7 -19.51 -30.13 -5.74
C ASP A 7 -18.34 -29.28 -5.24
N GLY A 8 -17.17 -29.91 -5.25
CA GLY A 8 -15.91 -29.30 -4.87
C GLY A 8 -15.79 -27.96 -5.60
N VAL A 9 -15.63 -26.90 -4.81
CA VAL A 9 -15.25 -25.58 -5.30
C VAL A 9 -14.17 -25.80 -6.33
N ALA A 10 -14.47 -25.55 -7.62
CA ALA A 10 -13.53 -25.80 -8.70
C ALA A 10 -12.31 -24.93 -8.44
N THR A 11 -11.27 -25.51 -7.83
CA THR A 11 -10.05 -24.82 -7.47
C THR A 11 -9.31 -24.53 -8.76
N THR A 12 -9.67 -23.40 -9.37
CA THR A 12 -8.92 -22.87 -10.50
C THR A 12 -7.59 -22.45 -9.93
N ARG A 13 -6.51 -23.11 -10.35
CA ARG A 13 -5.15 -22.80 -9.90
C ARG A 13 -4.76 -21.47 -10.53
N ILE A 14 -5.13 -20.37 -9.88
CA ILE A 14 -4.72 -19.03 -10.27
C ILE A 14 -3.19 -18.97 -10.12
N PRO A 15 -2.42 -18.72 -11.20
CA PRO A 15 -0.99 -18.58 -11.08
C PRO A 15 -0.68 -17.45 -10.09
N ALA A 16 0.17 -17.74 -9.11
CA ALA A 16 0.46 -16.84 -7.98
C ALA A 16 1.05 -15.48 -8.37
N ASP A 17 1.48 -15.32 -9.63
CA ASP A 17 2.05 -14.09 -10.16
C ASP A 17 1.42 -13.73 -11.51
N ILE A 18 0.35 -12.93 -11.46
CA ILE A 18 -0.37 -12.39 -12.62
C ILE A 18 0.45 -11.28 -13.31
N ALA A 19 1.44 -10.70 -12.60
CA ALA A 19 2.29 -9.62 -13.09
C ALA A 19 3.62 -10.10 -13.70
N ARG A 20 3.74 -11.40 -14.02
CA ARG A 20 4.96 -11.96 -14.60
C ARG A 20 5.23 -11.29 -15.96
N PRO A 21 6.41 -10.67 -16.16
CA PRO A 21 6.71 -10.02 -17.43
C PRO A 21 6.79 -11.05 -18.57
N ASP A 22 6.18 -10.70 -19.70
CA ASP A 22 6.15 -11.55 -20.89
C ASP A 22 7.57 -11.87 -21.38
N ARG A 23 7.78 -13.17 -21.66
CA ARG A 23 9.03 -13.72 -22.18
C ARG A 23 8.96 -13.71 -23.69
N VAL A 24 9.92 -13.07 -24.33
CA VAL A 24 9.91 -12.85 -25.80
C VAL A 24 10.97 -13.71 -26.49
N LEU A 25 12.10 -13.95 -25.85
CA LEU A 25 13.20 -14.74 -26.43
C LEU A 25 13.70 -15.76 -25.41
N GLY A 26 13.12 -16.96 -25.43
CA GLY A 26 13.43 -18.02 -24.47
C GLY A 26 13.13 -17.59 -23.02
N PRO A 27 14.11 -17.57 -22.11
CA PRO A 27 13.90 -17.10 -20.73
C PRO A 27 13.87 -15.58 -20.58
N LEU A 28 14.24 -14.82 -21.63
CA LEU A 28 14.45 -13.37 -21.55
C LEU A 28 13.16 -12.58 -21.81
N THR A 29 12.97 -11.55 -20.99
CA THR A 29 11.89 -10.56 -21.17
C THR A 29 12.20 -9.62 -22.34
N ALA A 30 11.18 -8.97 -22.91
CA ALA A 30 11.36 -7.96 -23.95
C ALA A 30 12.40 -6.89 -23.58
N ARG A 31 12.37 -6.46 -22.31
CA ARG A 31 13.31 -5.48 -21.74
C ARG A 31 14.75 -6.00 -21.73
N GLN A 32 14.96 -7.22 -21.25
CA GLN A 32 16.29 -7.83 -21.21
C GLN A 32 16.88 -8.01 -22.60
N THR A 33 16.07 -8.47 -23.55
CA THR A 33 16.48 -8.60 -24.95
C THR A 33 16.85 -7.25 -25.54
N ALA A 34 16.09 -6.18 -25.27
CA ALA A 34 16.41 -4.83 -25.75
C ALA A 34 17.74 -4.29 -25.18
N ILE A 35 17.98 -4.49 -23.87
CA ILE A 35 19.25 -4.07 -23.23
C ILE A 35 20.44 -4.81 -23.83
N LEU A 36 20.34 -6.13 -23.99
CA LEU A 36 21.40 -6.95 -24.56
C LEU A 36 21.64 -6.61 -26.04
N ALA A 37 20.58 -6.43 -26.83
CA ALA A 37 20.69 -6.04 -28.24
C ALA A 37 21.36 -4.66 -28.39
N GLY A 38 20.97 -3.69 -27.56
CA GLY A 38 21.60 -2.37 -27.53
C GLY A 38 23.09 -2.45 -27.15
N CYS A 39 23.44 -3.27 -26.16
CA CYS A 39 24.84 -3.53 -25.79
C CYS A 39 25.64 -4.10 -26.96
N VAL A 40 25.13 -5.14 -27.62
CA VAL A 40 25.78 -5.75 -28.81
C VAL A 40 25.98 -4.72 -29.91
N LEU A 41 24.98 -3.87 -30.18
CA LEU A 41 25.08 -2.82 -31.21
C LEU A 41 26.15 -1.77 -30.87
N VAL A 42 26.21 -1.32 -29.62
CA VAL A 42 27.21 -0.35 -29.15
C VAL A 42 28.62 -0.93 -29.22
N LEU A 43 28.82 -2.16 -28.77
CA LEU A 43 30.10 -2.85 -28.83
C LEU A 43 30.53 -3.13 -30.28
N TYR A 44 29.60 -3.50 -31.15
CA TYR A 44 29.90 -3.69 -32.57
C TYR A 44 30.24 -2.37 -33.28
N GLY A 45 29.51 -1.30 -33.00
CA GLY A 45 29.83 0.04 -33.53
C GLY A 45 31.17 0.56 -33.00
N GLY A 46 31.46 0.33 -31.72
CA GLY A 46 32.74 0.65 -31.09
C GLY A 46 33.91 -0.08 -31.75
N TYR A 47 33.73 -1.33 -32.15
CA TYR A 47 34.75 -2.09 -32.89
C TYR A 47 35.10 -1.41 -34.21
N TRP A 48 34.10 -0.97 -34.99
CA TRP A 48 34.35 -0.29 -36.28
C TRP A 48 35.14 1.00 -36.12
N LEU A 49 34.88 1.76 -35.05
CA LEU A 49 35.60 2.99 -34.76
C LEU A 49 37.02 2.73 -34.21
N ALA A 50 37.19 1.65 -33.43
CA ALA A 50 38.45 1.26 -32.82
C ALA A 50 39.38 0.49 -33.76
N ARG A 51 38.84 -0.14 -34.81
CA ARG A 51 39.57 -0.99 -35.77
C ARG A 51 40.84 -0.33 -36.35
N PRO A 52 40.89 0.99 -36.65
CA PRO A 52 42.12 1.63 -37.12
C PRO A 52 43.22 1.76 -36.06
N PHE A 53 42.87 1.72 -34.77
CA PHE A 53 43.77 2.07 -33.67
C PHE A 53 44.26 0.86 -32.86
N MET A 54 43.56 -0.27 -32.92
CA MET A 54 43.92 -1.44 -32.11
C MET A 54 43.63 -2.77 -32.82
N PRO A 55 44.42 -3.82 -32.54
CA PRO A 55 44.16 -5.16 -33.08
C PRO A 55 42.87 -5.77 -32.50
N PRO A 56 42.17 -6.63 -33.25
CA PRO A 56 40.87 -7.18 -32.84
C PRO A 56 40.89 -7.92 -31.50
N LEU A 57 41.97 -8.66 -31.20
CA LEU A 57 42.13 -9.38 -29.94
C LEU A 57 42.19 -8.44 -28.73
N ALA A 58 42.88 -7.30 -28.85
CA ALA A 58 42.96 -6.32 -27.77
C ALA A 58 41.59 -5.69 -27.49
N TYR A 59 40.83 -5.38 -28.54
CA TYR A 59 39.46 -4.89 -28.42
C TYR A 59 38.55 -5.91 -27.71
N LEU A 60 38.64 -7.20 -28.09
CA LEU A 60 37.84 -8.26 -27.50
C LEU A 60 38.12 -8.41 -25.99
N VAL A 61 39.39 -8.44 -25.59
CA VAL A 61 39.77 -8.54 -24.17
C VAL A 61 39.21 -7.37 -23.34
N MET A 62 39.18 -6.16 -23.91
CA MET A 62 38.61 -4.98 -23.25
C MET A 62 37.08 -5.04 -23.12
N VAL A 63 36.40 -5.60 -24.11
CA VAL A 63 34.93 -5.59 -24.18
C VAL A 63 34.29 -6.74 -23.41
N VAL A 64 34.92 -7.90 -23.31
CA VAL A 64 34.41 -9.06 -22.55
C VAL A 64 33.96 -8.71 -21.12
N PRO A 65 34.75 -8.01 -20.27
CA PRO A 65 34.29 -7.66 -18.92
C PRO A 65 33.11 -6.69 -18.93
N VAL A 66 33.05 -5.77 -19.89
CA VAL A 66 31.94 -4.82 -20.05
C VAL A 66 30.66 -5.57 -20.45
N ALA A 67 30.76 -6.47 -21.43
CA ALA A 67 29.65 -7.32 -21.86
C ALA A 67 29.15 -8.19 -20.69
N GLY A 68 30.06 -8.82 -19.95
CA GLY A 68 29.73 -9.62 -18.77
C GLY A 68 29.01 -8.82 -17.69
N ALA A 69 29.47 -7.61 -17.38
CA ALA A 69 28.81 -6.72 -16.43
C ALA A 69 27.41 -6.32 -16.89
N VAL A 70 27.23 -5.94 -18.17
CA VAL A 70 25.92 -5.58 -18.72
C VAL A 70 24.97 -6.77 -18.70
N THR A 71 25.44 -7.98 -19.04
CA THR A 71 24.63 -9.19 -18.95
C THR A 71 24.24 -9.50 -17.50
N ALA A 72 25.16 -9.37 -16.56
CA ALA A 72 24.87 -9.54 -15.14
C ALA A 72 23.83 -8.53 -14.62
N VAL A 73 23.88 -7.27 -15.08
CA VAL A 73 22.89 -6.24 -14.75
C VAL A 73 21.54 -6.51 -15.40
N ALA A 74 21.51 -6.99 -16.66
CA ALA A 74 20.27 -7.27 -17.37
C ALA A 74 19.55 -8.51 -16.83
N VAL A 75 20.30 -9.56 -16.48
CA VAL A 75 19.73 -10.84 -16.00
C VAL A 75 19.56 -10.84 -14.48
N GLY A 76 20.40 -10.10 -13.76
CA GLY A 76 20.39 -10.03 -12.31
C GLY A 76 19.08 -9.45 -11.77
N ALA A 77 18.59 -10.05 -10.71
CA ALA A 77 17.46 -9.54 -9.95
C ALA A 77 17.81 -9.56 -8.46
N ARG A 78 17.36 -8.52 -7.75
CA ARG A 78 17.41 -8.45 -6.30
C ARG A 78 15.98 -8.24 -5.79
N GLU A 79 15.52 -9.14 -4.93
CA GLU A 79 14.21 -9.01 -4.27
C GLU A 79 13.05 -8.85 -5.28
N GLY A 80 13.15 -9.49 -6.45
CA GLY A 80 12.13 -9.41 -7.53
C GLY A 80 12.24 -8.18 -8.44
N ILE A 81 13.17 -7.27 -8.18
CA ILE A 81 13.45 -6.09 -9.01
C ILE A 81 14.69 -6.36 -9.87
N GLY A 82 14.62 -6.06 -11.17
CA GLY A 82 15.79 -6.12 -12.06
C GLY A 82 16.93 -5.22 -11.58
N LEU A 83 18.18 -5.69 -11.70
CA LEU A 83 19.35 -4.99 -11.18
C LEU A 83 19.60 -3.66 -11.92
N ASP A 84 19.17 -3.56 -13.17
CA ASP A 84 19.09 -2.32 -13.95
C ASP A 84 18.20 -1.25 -13.26
N ARG A 85 16.98 -1.62 -12.88
CA ARG A 85 16.04 -0.74 -12.17
C ARG A 85 16.53 -0.42 -10.78
N PHE A 86 17.13 -1.40 -10.10
CA PHE A 86 17.72 -1.18 -8.79
C PHE A 86 18.86 -0.16 -8.84
N LEU A 87 19.79 -0.28 -9.80
CA LEU A 87 20.87 0.68 -10.00
C LEU A 87 20.35 2.06 -10.38
N LEU A 88 19.34 2.15 -11.26
CA LEU A 88 18.71 3.42 -11.60
C LEU A 88 18.02 4.06 -10.40
N ALA A 89 17.32 3.27 -9.58
CA ALA A 89 16.70 3.74 -8.35
C ALA A 89 17.76 4.19 -7.34
N ALA A 90 18.87 3.46 -7.21
CA ALA A 90 19.99 3.82 -6.35
C ALA A 90 20.67 5.12 -6.82
N LEU A 91 20.89 5.29 -8.13
CA LEU A 91 21.44 6.50 -8.72
C LEU A 91 20.49 7.70 -8.54
N ALA A 92 19.19 7.48 -8.77
CA ALA A 92 18.17 8.51 -8.52
C ALA A 92 18.12 8.88 -7.04
N HIS A 93 18.18 7.90 -6.14
CA HIS A 93 18.22 8.10 -4.69
C HIS A 93 19.50 8.84 -4.25
N ALA A 94 20.65 8.54 -4.86
CA ALA A 94 21.90 9.25 -4.57
C ALA A 94 21.86 10.72 -4.98
N ARG A 95 21.09 11.07 -6.02
CA ARG A 95 20.87 12.46 -6.48
C ARG A 95 19.77 13.19 -5.70
N VAL A 96 18.92 12.45 -4.99
CA VAL A 96 17.80 13.02 -4.23
C VAL A 96 18.32 13.70 -2.95
N PRO A 97 17.85 14.93 -2.64
CA PRO A 97 18.15 15.57 -1.36
C PRO A 97 17.69 14.70 -0.19
N LYS A 98 18.61 14.38 0.72
CA LYS A 98 18.36 13.50 1.88
C LYS A 98 17.64 14.21 3.03
N ARG A 99 17.79 15.53 3.14
CA ARG A 99 17.13 16.34 4.16
C ARG A 99 15.87 16.96 3.55
N ARG A 100 14.72 16.38 3.90
CA ARG A 100 13.40 16.85 3.45
C ARG A 100 12.55 17.19 4.66
N VAL A 101 11.89 18.34 4.63
CA VAL A 101 11.07 18.84 5.74
C VAL A 101 9.68 19.18 5.23
N HIS A 102 8.65 18.94 6.04
CA HIS A 102 7.30 19.41 5.77
C HIS A 102 7.23 20.93 5.96
N ALA A 103 7.34 21.67 4.86
CA ALA A 103 7.30 23.14 4.82
C ALA A 103 6.46 23.59 3.61
N PRO A 104 5.11 23.60 3.72
CA PRO A 104 4.23 23.94 2.61
C PRO A 104 4.39 25.40 2.14
N GLU A 105 4.74 26.30 3.04
CA GLU A 105 5.12 27.69 2.79
C GLU A 105 6.55 27.86 2.22
N GLY A 106 7.30 26.76 2.10
CA GLY A 106 8.70 26.77 1.71
C GLY A 106 9.65 26.83 2.91
N VAL A 107 10.91 26.52 2.67
CA VAL A 107 11.94 26.55 3.72
C VAL A 107 12.43 27.99 3.86
N PRO A 108 12.30 28.62 5.04
CA PRO A 108 12.79 29.98 5.24
C PRO A 108 14.31 30.05 5.09
N ALA A 109 14.80 31.16 4.57
CA ALA A 109 16.24 31.40 4.47
C ALA A 109 16.88 31.47 5.86
N LEU A 110 18.18 31.18 5.95
CA LEU A 110 18.90 31.36 7.21
C LEU A 110 18.84 32.82 7.65
N PRO A 111 18.65 33.10 8.96
CA PRO A 111 18.75 34.45 9.49
C PRO A 111 20.14 35.05 9.18
N GLU A 112 20.19 36.37 8.94
CA GLU A 112 21.42 37.09 8.59
C GLU A 112 22.53 37.01 9.68
N ILE A 113 22.15 36.68 10.92
CA ILE A 113 23.09 36.47 12.02
C ILE A 113 23.98 35.23 11.82
N VAL A 114 23.58 34.31 10.93
CA VAL A 114 24.34 33.10 10.62
C VAL A 114 25.41 33.42 9.58
N ASN A 115 26.67 33.41 10.01
CA ASN A 115 27.80 33.62 9.11
C ASN A 115 28.02 32.41 8.17
N ASN A 116 28.80 32.63 7.09
CA ASN A 116 29.04 31.62 6.06
C ASN A 116 29.75 30.36 6.60
N GLU A 117 30.61 30.50 7.61
CA GLU A 117 31.29 29.37 8.25
C GLU A 117 30.31 28.46 9.01
N MET A 118 29.38 29.04 9.75
CA MET A 118 28.33 28.32 10.46
C MET A 118 27.30 27.71 9.48
N GLY A 119 27.02 28.39 8.37
CA GLY A 119 26.21 27.85 7.26
C GLY A 119 26.84 26.62 6.60
N LYS A 120 28.16 26.63 6.35
CA LYS A 120 28.90 25.46 5.83
C LYS A 120 28.90 24.30 6.83
N ALA A 121 29.06 24.58 8.12
CA ALA A 121 29.04 23.57 9.19
C ALA A 121 27.66 22.91 9.32
N ALA A 122 26.56 23.66 9.14
CA ALA A 122 25.20 23.14 9.17
C ALA A 122 24.88 22.21 7.97
N GLY A 123 25.61 22.36 6.86
CA GLY A 123 25.43 21.58 5.64
C GLY A 123 24.31 22.10 4.74
N PRO A 124 23.88 21.32 3.72
CA PRO A 124 22.88 21.75 2.75
C PRO A 124 21.55 22.09 3.41
N MET A 125 20.89 23.14 2.91
CA MET A 125 19.53 23.49 3.32
C MET A 125 18.55 22.34 3.05
N PRO A 126 17.59 22.08 3.96
CA PRO A 126 16.57 21.10 3.71
C PRO A 126 15.71 21.53 2.53
N VAL A 127 15.17 20.55 1.81
CA VAL A 127 14.26 20.79 0.68
C VAL A 127 12.83 20.51 1.15
N PRO A 128 11.83 21.31 0.76
CA PRO A 128 10.45 21.01 1.11
C PRO A 128 10.03 19.65 0.55
N VAL A 129 9.44 18.82 1.40
CA VAL A 129 8.88 17.53 0.99
C VAL A 129 7.63 17.76 0.15
N ARG A 130 7.53 17.09 -1.00
CA ARG A 130 6.29 17.04 -1.76
C ARG A 130 5.48 15.87 -1.26
N MET A 131 4.40 16.16 -0.53
CA MET A 131 3.47 15.14 -0.05
C MET A 131 2.70 14.56 -1.26
N PRO A 132 2.43 13.23 -1.26
CA PRO A 132 1.68 12.60 -2.34
C PRO A 132 0.18 12.96 -2.33
N TYR A 133 -0.27 13.67 -1.29
CA TYR A 133 -1.62 14.20 -1.12
C TYR A 133 -1.54 15.62 -0.54
N ARG A 134 -2.59 16.43 -0.74
CA ARG A 134 -2.70 17.80 -0.22
C ARG A 134 -3.37 17.89 1.14
N GLY A 135 -4.29 16.99 1.42
CA GLY A 135 -5.02 16.95 2.67
C GLY A 135 -6.21 16.00 2.61
N VAL A 136 -6.95 15.95 3.72
CA VAL A 136 -8.20 15.21 3.85
C VAL A 136 -9.34 16.22 3.88
N GLY A 137 -10.33 16.05 3.00
CA GLY A 137 -11.54 16.85 2.94
C GLY A 137 -12.48 16.59 4.13
N PRO A 138 -13.55 17.38 4.27
CA PRO A 138 -14.47 17.28 5.40
C PRO A 138 -15.30 15.98 5.39
N VAL A 139 -15.42 15.32 4.24
CA VAL A 139 -16.17 14.06 4.07
C VAL A 139 -15.21 12.85 4.05
N GLY A 140 -14.00 12.97 4.60
CA GLY A 140 -13.01 11.89 4.64
C GLY A 140 -12.33 11.57 3.30
N THR A 141 -12.47 12.42 2.29
CA THR A 141 -11.81 12.21 0.98
C THR A 141 -10.37 12.72 0.97
N VAL A 142 -9.45 11.97 0.39
CA VAL A 142 -8.04 12.36 0.25
C VAL A 142 -7.83 13.08 -1.07
N ASP A 143 -7.33 14.32 -1.01
CA ASP A 143 -6.98 15.11 -2.19
C ASP A 143 -5.59 14.68 -2.71
N LEU A 144 -5.56 13.95 -3.82
CA LEU A 144 -4.35 13.50 -4.50
C LEU A 144 -3.84 14.55 -5.51
N ALA A 145 -4.26 15.81 -5.40
CA ALA A 145 -3.92 16.91 -6.27
C ALA A 145 -4.26 16.61 -7.75
N GLU A 146 -3.27 16.63 -8.64
CA GLU A 146 -3.45 16.34 -10.06
C GLU A 146 -3.94 14.91 -10.32
N GLN A 147 -3.72 14.01 -9.35
CA GLN A 147 -4.08 12.60 -9.44
C GLN A 147 -5.52 12.30 -9.04
N GLY A 148 -6.29 13.30 -8.61
CA GLY A 148 -7.72 13.16 -8.30
C GLY A 148 -8.05 13.12 -6.82
N GLN A 149 -9.12 12.41 -6.49
CA GLN A 149 -9.66 12.30 -5.14
C GLN A 149 -9.83 10.81 -4.79
N ALA A 150 -9.69 10.44 -3.52
CA ALA A 150 -9.91 9.08 -3.06
C ALA A 150 -10.82 9.06 -1.83
N ALA A 151 -11.79 8.15 -1.80
CA ALA A 151 -12.60 7.86 -0.61
C ALA A 151 -12.16 6.52 -0.03
N LEU A 152 -12.07 6.44 1.30
CA LEU A 152 -11.56 5.27 2.00
C LEU A 152 -12.67 4.67 2.87
N GLY A 153 -12.72 3.34 2.92
CA GLY A 153 -13.58 2.61 3.83
C GLY A 153 -12.87 1.38 4.39
N VAL A 154 -13.18 1.02 5.63
CA VAL A 154 -12.68 -0.22 6.24
C VAL A 154 -13.65 -1.35 5.93
N CYS A 155 -13.11 -2.50 5.53
CA CYS A 155 -13.88 -3.69 5.22
C CYS A 155 -13.79 -4.71 6.35
N SER A 156 -14.91 -5.35 6.67
CA SER A 156 -14.93 -6.51 7.56
C SER A 156 -14.28 -7.73 6.88
N PRO A 157 -13.56 -8.57 7.63
CA PRO A 157 -13.19 -9.89 7.13
C PRO A 157 -14.42 -10.81 7.05
N VAL A 158 -14.31 -11.87 6.25
CA VAL A 158 -15.31 -12.94 6.17
C VAL A 158 -14.63 -14.26 6.45
N ASN A 159 -15.23 -15.09 7.31
CA ASN A 159 -14.71 -16.42 7.65
C ASN A 159 -15.11 -17.43 6.56
N PHE A 160 -14.52 -17.29 5.37
CA PHE A 160 -14.91 -18.02 4.16
C PHE A 160 -14.93 -19.54 4.35
N ASP A 161 -13.94 -20.10 5.05
CA ASP A 161 -13.79 -21.56 5.24
C ASP A 161 -14.85 -22.18 6.16
N LEU A 162 -15.56 -21.36 6.95
CA LEU A 162 -16.63 -21.84 7.84
C LEU A 162 -17.99 -21.96 7.12
N HIS A 163 -18.09 -21.50 5.88
CA HIS A 163 -19.31 -21.54 5.09
C HIS A 163 -19.47 -22.85 4.31
N SER A 164 -20.72 -23.24 4.03
CA SER A 164 -20.99 -24.39 3.15
C SER A 164 -20.55 -24.09 1.70
N GLY A 165 -20.35 -25.12 0.87
CA GLY A 165 -19.92 -24.92 -0.53
C GLY A 165 -20.88 -24.03 -1.34
N ALA A 166 -22.19 -24.17 -1.14
CA ALA A 166 -23.19 -23.32 -1.78
C ALA A 166 -23.11 -21.86 -1.30
N GLU A 167 -22.90 -21.63 0.00
CA GLU A 167 -22.68 -20.30 0.55
C GLU A 167 -21.39 -19.68 0.00
N GLN A 168 -20.29 -20.42 -0.03
CA GLN A 168 -19.01 -19.99 -0.60
C GLN A 168 -19.17 -19.56 -2.06
N GLN A 169 -19.85 -20.36 -2.89
CA GLN A 169 -20.15 -20.00 -4.27
C GLN A 169 -21.00 -18.72 -4.35
N GLY A 170 -21.98 -18.56 -3.46
CA GLY A 170 -22.79 -17.35 -3.34
C GLY A 170 -21.95 -16.10 -3.02
N LEU A 171 -21.04 -16.20 -2.03
CA LEU A 171 -20.13 -15.12 -1.63
C LEU A 171 -19.18 -14.75 -2.78
N VAL A 172 -18.57 -15.75 -3.43
CA VAL A 172 -17.70 -15.56 -4.61
C VAL A 172 -18.45 -14.89 -5.76
N ALA A 173 -19.68 -15.33 -6.03
CA ALA A 173 -20.52 -14.71 -7.07
C ALA A 173 -20.90 -13.27 -6.71
N GLY A 174 -21.18 -12.98 -5.43
CA GLY A 174 -21.42 -11.63 -4.94
C GLY A 174 -20.21 -10.71 -5.16
N PHE A 175 -19.03 -11.17 -4.75
CA PHE A 175 -17.78 -10.44 -4.95
C PHE A 175 -17.47 -10.23 -6.44
N GLY A 176 -17.67 -11.26 -7.27
CA GLY A 176 -17.51 -11.18 -8.73
C GLY A 176 -18.47 -10.17 -9.38
N ARG A 177 -19.73 -10.09 -8.94
CA ARG A 177 -20.66 -9.06 -9.40
C ARG A 177 -20.18 -7.65 -9.04
N TRP A 178 -19.65 -7.46 -7.84
CA TRP A 178 -19.06 -6.19 -7.45
C TRP A 178 -17.87 -5.82 -8.36
N LEU A 179 -16.93 -6.74 -8.58
CA LEU A 179 -15.79 -6.52 -9.49
C LEU A 179 -16.24 -6.10 -10.90
N ASN A 180 -17.26 -6.77 -11.44
CA ASN A 180 -17.83 -6.46 -12.76
C ASN A 180 -18.59 -5.13 -12.80
N SER A 181 -19.00 -4.60 -11.64
CA SER A 181 -19.71 -3.31 -11.54
C SER A 181 -18.77 -2.11 -11.40
N LEU A 182 -17.47 -2.33 -11.18
CA LEU A 182 -16.50 -1.26 -10.96
C LEU A 182 -16.39 -0.35 -12.19
N THR A 183 -16.74 0.92 -11.99
CA THR A 183 -16.67 1.95 -13.05
C THR A 183 -15.36 2.75 -13.05
N GLY A 184 -14.45 2.45 -12.13
CA GLY A 184 -13.15 3.11 -12.05
C GLY A 184 -12.18 2.43 -11.08
N PRO A 185 -10.96 2.99 -10.94
CA PRO A 185 -9.90 2.37 -10.18
C PRO A 185 -10.29 2.21 -8.70
N THR A 186 -10.25 0.97 -8.23
CA THR A 186 -10.49 0.62 -6.83
C THR A 186 -9.32 -0.22 -6.34
N GLN A 187 -8.81 0.11 -5.15
CA GLN A 187 -7.69 -0.59 -4.53
C GLN A 187 -8.15 -1.21 -3.22
N LEU A 188 -7.71 -2.44 -2.97
CA LEU A 188 -7.83 -3.10 -1.68
C LEU A 188 -6.44 -3.13 -1.03
N LEU A 189 -6.30 -2.47 0.10
CA LEU A 189 -5.08 -2.42 0.88
C LEU A 189 -5.26 -3.30 2.12
N LEU A 190 -4.49 -4.38 2.20
CA LEU A 190 -4.39 -5.20 3.41
C LEU A 190 -3.21 -4.70 4.24
N ARG A 191 -3.46 -4.36 5.50
CA ARG A 191 -2.44 -3.97 6.47
C ARG A 191 -2.44 -4.96 7.63
N CYS A 192 -1.26 -5.28 8.11
CA CYS A 192 -1.08 -5.93 9.41
C CYS A 192 -0.50 -4.88 10.36
N HIS A 193 -1.13 -4.66 11.50
CA HIS A 193 -0.67 -3.72 12.51
C HIS A 193 -0.77 -4.34 13.91
N ARG A 194 -0.01 -3.79 14.85
CA ARG A 194 -0.09 -4.18 16.27
C ARG A 194 -1.33 -3.52 16.87
N THR A 195 -2.09 -4.28 17.64
CA THR A 195 -3.31 -3.79 18.29
C THR A 195 -3.06 -3.60 19.77
N ASP A 196 -3.37 -2.41 20.26
CA ASP A 196 -3.35 -2.10 21.68
C ASP A 196 -4.69 -2.45 22.32
N LEU A 197 -4.69 -3.38 23.28
CA LEU A 197 -5.90 -3.73 24.03
C LEU A 197 -6.07 -2.89 25.30
N ALA A 198 -5.09 -2.08 25.70
CA ALA A 198 -5.15 -1.30 26.93
C ALA A 198 -6.42 -0.42 27.02
N PRO A 199 -6.85 0.30 25.95
CA PRO A 199 -8.08 1.08 26.01
C PRO A 199 -9.33 0.24 26.28
N LEU A 200 -9.41 -0.96 25.68
CA LEU A 200 -10.54 -1.86 25.88
C LEU A 200 -10.55 -2.46 27.29
N VAL A 201 -9.38 -2.82 27.81
CA VAL A 201 -9.19 -3.28 29.19
C VAL A 201 -9.65 -2.20 30.18
N ASP A 202 -9.22 -0.95 29.97
CA ASP A 202 -9.61 0.18 30.81
C ASP A 202 -11.11 0.44 30.75
N GLN A 203 -11.73 0.36 29.57
CA GLN A 203 -13.18 0.49 29.41
C GLN A 203 -13.95 -0.60 30.16
N LEU A 204 -13.51 -1.86 30.07
CA LEU A 204 -14.14 -2.96 30.80
C LEU A 204 -14.01 -2.78 32.32
N HIS A 205 -12.85 -2.33 32.81
CA HIS A 205 -12.66 -2.05 34.23
C HIS A 205 -13.52 -0.89 34.72
N HIS A 206 -13.65 0.19 33.95
CA HIS A 206 -14.49 1.34 34.30
C HIS A 206 -15.99 1.03 34.21
N GLY A 207 -16.42 0.23 33.23
CA GLY A 207 -17.81 -0.14 33.01
C GLY A 207 -18.32 -1.26 33.93
N ALA A 208 -17.43 -2.14 34.40
CA ALA A 208 -17.80 -3.29 35.22
C ALA A 208 -18.64 -2.95 36.48
N PRO A 209 -18.33 -1.90 37.27
CA PRO A 209 -19.12 -1.55 38.46
C PRO A 209 -20.54 -1.06 38.14
N ALA A 210 -20.80 -0.59 36.92
CA ALA A 210 -22.11 -0.10 36.50
C ALA A 210 -23.05 -1.24 36.04
N LEU A 211 -22.56 -2.48 35.97
CA LEU A 211 -23.35 -3.61 35.51
C LEU A 211 -24.43 -4.01 36.54
N PRO A 212 -25.65 -4.33 36.09
CA PRO A 212 -26.81 -4.51 36.98
C PRO A 212 -26.73 -5.76 37.88
N HIS A 213 -25.85 -6.72 37.57
CA HIS A 213 -25.76 -7.99 38.29
C HIS A 213 -24.30 -8.30 38.69
N PRO A 214 -24.02 -8.72 39.94
CA PRO A 214 -22.65 -8.93 40.44
C PRO A 214 -21.90 -10.07 39.73
N ALA A 215 -22.61 -10.99 39.08
CA ALA A 215 -21.97 -12.00 38.22
C ALA A 215 -21.44 -11.40 36.91
N LEU A 216 -22.13 -10.39 36.35
CA LEU A 216 -21.70 -9.71 35.13
C LEU A 216 -20.49 -8.81 35.42
N GLU A 217 -20.49 -8.11 36.55
CA GLU A 217 -19.32 -7.34 37.02
C GLU A 217 -18.08 -8.24 37.14
N ARG A 218 -18.21 -9.40 37.81
CA ARG A 218 -17.11 -10.37 37.94
C ARG A 218 -16.65 -10.91 36.58
N ALA A 219 -17.57 -11.21 35.68
CA ALA A 219 -17.25 -11.69 34.34
C ALA A 219 -16.51 -10.63 33.51
N ALA A 220 -16.95 -9.36 33.57
CA ALA A 220 -16.31 -8.25 32.89
C ALA A 220 -14.88 -8.01 33.38
N ARG A 221 -14.66 -8.05 34.71
CA ARG A 221 -13.30 -7.94 35.29
C ARG A 221 -12.41 -9.11 34.89
N ALA A 222 -12.91 -10.34 35.00
CA ALA A 222 -12.15 -11.52 34.59
C ALA A 222 -11.80 -11.49 33.09
N HIS A 223 -12.68 -10.95 32.25
CA HIS A 223 -12.40 -10.74 30.83
C HIS A 223 -11.32 -9.68 30.60
N ALA A 224 -11.38 -8.54 31.31
CA ALA A 224 -10.36 -7.50 31.26
C ALA A 224 -8.98 -8.06 31.68
N ASP A 225 -8.90 -8.82 32.77
CA ASP A 225 -7.68 -9.47 33.24
C ASP A 225 -7.12 -10.44 32.18
N TYR A 226 -7.98 -11.20 31.51
CA TYR A 226 -7.59 -12.09 30.40
C TYR A 226 -7.03 -11.31 29.21
N LEU A 227 -7.68 -10.22 28.79
CA LEU A 227 -7.21 -9.39 27.68
C LEU A 227 -5.87 -8.72 28.00
N ALA A 228 -5.69 -8.23 29.23
CA ALA A 228 -4.43 -7.66 29.70
C ALA A 228 -3.31 -8.71 29.69
N HIS A 229 -3.59 -9.93 30.15
CA HIS A 229 -2.62 -11.03 30.09
C HIS A 229 -2.27 -11.42 28.64
N LEU A 230 -3.26 -11.45 27.75
CA LEU A 230 -3.07 -11.77 26.34
C LEU A 230 -2.17 -10.72 25.64
N ALA A 231 -2.41 -9.44 25.90
CA ALA A 231 -1.60 -8.34 25.38
C ALA A 231 -0.15 -8.37 25.91
N GLY A 232 0.05 -8.79 27.17
CA GLY A 232 1.39 -8.90 27.77
C GLY A 232 2.21 -10.10 27.27
N THR A 233 1.56 -11.13 26.72
CA THR A 233 2.23 -12.40 26.36
C THR A 233 2.42 -12.58 24.85
N ARG A 234 1.66 -11.87 24.02
CA ARG A 234 1.70 -12.02 22.55
C ARG A 234 1.74 -10.68 21.84
N ASP A 235 2.47 -10.62 20.74
CA ASP A 235 2.28 -9.56 19.75
C ASP A 235 0.95 -9.80 19.02
N LEU A 236 -0.07 -9.07 19.42
CA LEU A 236 -1.39 -9.11 18.81
C LEU A 236 -1.37 -8.34 17.50
N LEU A 237 -1.39 -9.08 16.41
CA LEU A 237 -1.47 -8.54 15.06
C LEU A 237 -2.91 -8.63 14.54
N THR A 238 -3.45 -7.50 14.11
CA THR A 238 -4.75 -7.44 13.45
C THR A 238 -4.56 -7.10 11.98
N ARG A 239 -5.45 -7.69 11.16
CA ARG A 239 -5.54 -7.37 9.73
C ARG A 239 -6.60 -6.29 9.54
N GLN A 240 -6.19 -5.17 8.98
CA GLN A 240 -7.11 -4.12 8.55
C GLN A 240 -7.18 -4.16 7.02
N ILE A 241 -8.39 -4.29 6.49
CA ILE A 241 -8.65 -4.24 5.06
C ILE A 241 -9.24 -2.87 4.76
N VAL A 242 -8.59 -2.11 3.89
CA VAL A 242 -9.04 -0.78 3.47
C VAL A 242 -9.38 -0.82 1.99
N LEU A 243 -10.60 -0.45 1.66
CA LEU A 243 -11.05 -0.20 0.29
C LEU A 243 -10.84 1.27 -0.03
N VAL A 244 -10.14 1.53 -1.13
CA VAL A 244 -9.85 2.87 -1.64
C VAL A 244 -10.53 3.01 -2.99
N ALA A 245 -11.61 3.80 -3.02
CA ALA A 245 -12.30 4.17 -4.25
C ALA A 245 -11.69 5.46 -4.80
N ARG A 246 -11.00 5.38 -5.93
CA ARG A 246 -10.32 6.52 -6.54
C ARG A 246 -11.15 7.11 -7.68
N GLU A 247 -11.18 8.44 -7.73
CA GLU A 247 -11.69 9.21 -8.84
C GLU A 247 -10.55 10.03 -9.44
N GLU A 248 -10.20 9.75 -10.69
CA GLU A 248 -9.17 10.50 -11.41
C GLU A 248 -9.70 11.88 -11.81
N THR A 249 -8.86 12.91 -11.75
CA THR A 249 -9.24 14.23 -12.28
C THR A 249 -9.38 14.12 -13.80
N PRO A 250 -10.56 14.35 -14.40
CA PRO A 250 -10.68 14.33 -15.84
C PRO A 250 -9.85 15.48 -16.44
N PRO A 251 -9.26 15.28 -17.65
CA PRO A 251 -8.32 16.23 -18.26
C PRO A 251 -8.91 17.61 -18.58
N ARG A 252 -10.22 17.83 -18.38
CA ARG A 252 -10.88 19.13 -18.58
C ARG A 252 -12.07 19.33 -17.63
N ARG A 253 -12.07 20.45 -16.88
CA ARG A 253 -13.25 21.14 -16.31
C ARG A 253 -14.10 20.46 -15.22
N ALA A 254 -13.66 19.41 -14.53
CA ALA A 254 -14.36 19.02 -13.31
C ALA A 254 -13.99 19.96 -12.15
N ARG A 255 -14.99 20.47 -11.41
CA ARG A 255 -14.74 21.13 -10.12
C ARG A 255 -14.22 20.08 -9.13
N PRO A 256 -13.21 20.38 -8.28
CA PRO A 256 -12.70 19.45 -7.29
C PRO A 256 -13.79 18.79 -6.42
N SER A 257 -14.84 19.55 -6.08
CA SER A 257 -16.00 19.05 -5.32
C SER A 257 -16.78 17.94 -6.03
N ALA A 258 -16.87 17.96 -7.37
CA ALA A 258 -17.52 16.91 -8.13
C ALA A 258 -16.72 15.59 -8.12
N CYS A 259 -15.38 15.67 -8.14
CA CYS A 259 -14.53 14.50 -8.02
C CYS A 259 -14.64 13.86 -6.63
N SER A 260 -14.67 14.68 -5.57
CA SER A 260 -14.89 14.20 -4.20
C SER A 260 -16.25 13.49 -4.07
N GLY A 261 -17.32 14.09 -4.62
CA GLY A 261 -18.66 13.47 -4.60
C GLY A 261 -18.71 12.12 -5.31
N ARG A 262 -18.04 11.99 -6.46
CA ARG A 262 -17.97 10.72 -7.21
C ARG A 262 -17.14 9.66 -6.47
N ALA A 263 -16.03 10.04 -5.83
CA ALA A 263 -15.24 9.11 -5.02
C ALA A 263 -16.09 8.54 -3.86
N VAL A 264 -16.83 9.40 -3.15
CA VAL A 264 -17.75 8.98 -2.08
C VAL A 264 -18.87 8.11 -2.62
N GLN A 265 -19.47 8.48 -3.77
CA GLN A 265 -20.52 7.68 -4.40
C GLN A 265 -20.02 6.28 -4.74
N ARG A 266 -18.82 6.14 -5.30
CA ARG A 266 -18.20 4.83 -5.60
C ARG A 266 -17.98 4.00 -4.35
N LEU A 267 -17.57 4.63 -3.25
CA LEU A 267 -17.42 3.94 -1.97
C LEU A 267 -18.79 3.43 -1.46
N GLN A 268 -19.85 4.23 -1.59
CA GLN A 268 -21.21 3.80 -1.23
C GLN A 268 -21.74 2.68 -2.15
N GLU A 269 -21.42 2.72 -3.44
CA GLU A 269 -21.70 1.64 -4.38
C GLU A 269 -20.97 0.37 -3.98
N ALA A 270 -19.71 0.47 -3.53
CA ALA A 270 -18.97 -0.66 -2.99
C ALA A 270 -19.60 -1.22 -1.71
N THR A 271 -20.05 -0.38 -0.77
CA THR A 271 -20.79 -0.83 0.42
C THR A 271 -22.01 -1.68 0.04
N ARG A 272 -22.81 -1.24 -0.94
CA ARG A 272 -23.98 -1.99 -1.40
C ARG A 272 -23.61 -3.25 -2.20
N GLY A 273 -22.58 -3.17 -3.04
CA GLY A 273 -22.15 -4.25 -3.91
C GLY A 273 -21.46 -5.40 -3.16
N LEU A 274 -20.79 -5.09 -2.05
CA LEU A 274 -20.07 -6.06 -1.22
C LEU A 274 -20.93 -6.69 -0.10
N ALA A 275 -22.05 -6.07 0.28
CA ALA A 275 -22.95 -6.62 1.28
C ALA A 275 -23.47 -8.04 0.95
N PRO A 276 -23.85 -8.39 -0.31
CA PRO A 276 -24.21 -9.76 -0.69
C PRO A 276 -23.05 -10.76 -0.60
N ALA A 277 -21.80 -10.28 -0.57
CA ALA A 277 -20.62 -11.10 -0.36
C ALA A 277 -20.24 -11.21 1.14
N GLY A 278 -21.13 -10.80 2.05
CA GLY A 278 -20.91 -10.85 3.50
C GLY A 278 -19.89 -9.83 4.01
N ILE A 279 -19.44 -8.89 3.16
CA ILE A 279 -18.43 -7.91 3.49
C ILE A 279 -19.13 -6.58 3.80
N SER A 280 -19.02 -6.13 5.05
CA SER A 280 -19.42 -4.77 5.44
C SER A 280 -18.32 -3.79 5.07
N VAL A 281 -18.68 -2.63 4.51
CA VAL A 281 -17.75 -1.54 4.21
C VAL A 281 -18.21 -0.30 4.94
N THR A 282 -17.42 0.16 5.91
CA THR A 282 -17.68 1.37 6.70
C THR A 282 -16.88 2.52 6.12
N PRO A 283 -17.51 3.55 5.52
CA PRO A 283 -16.82 4.74 5.05
C PRO A 283 -16.15 5.48 6.20
N LEU A 284 -14.93 5.98 5.98
CA LEU A 284 -14.18 6.73 6.98
C LEU A 284 -14.49 8.23 6.88
N ASP A 285 -14.63 8.87 8.04
CA ASP A 285 -14.75 10.32 8.13
C ASP A 285 -13.37 11.02 8.04
N HIS A 286 -13.36 12.33 8.28
CA HIS A 286 -12.14 13.14 8.26
C HIS A 286 -11.09 12.69 9.29
N GLU A 287 -11.51 12.47 10.53
CA GLU A 287 -10.62 12.14 11.64
C GLU A 287 -10.07 10.72 11.48
N GLN A 288 -10.94 9.77 11.19
CA GLN A 288 -10.58 8.37 10.95
C GLN A 288 -9.67 8.22 9.73
N THR A 289 -9.94 8.95 8.63
CA THR A 289 -9.05 8.92 7.45
C THR A 289 -7.67 9.50 7.78
N THR A 290 -7.63 10.58 8.57
CA THR A 290 -6.37 11.19 9.00
C THR A 290 -5.58 10.23 9.90
N ALA A 291 -6.23 9.62 10.89
CA ALA A 291 -5.63 8.61 11.77
C ALA A 291 -5.12 7.40 10.97
N LEU A 292 -5.89 6.94 9.98
CA LEU A 292 -5.47 5.85 9.08
C LEU A 292 -4.19 6.20 8.32
N ILE A 293 -4.09 7.41 7.75
CA ILE A 293 -2.89 7.86 7.03
C ILE A 293 -1.69 7.96 7.98
N ILE A 294 -1.87 8.53 9.17
CA ILE A 294 -0.81 8.66 10.17
C ILE A 294 -0.27 7.29 10.56
N THR A 295 -1.15 6.34 10.90
CA THR A 295 -0.76 4.97 11.26
C THR A 295 -0.16 4.21 10.09
N ALA A 296 -0.53 4.55 8.84
CA ALA A 296 0.07 3.95 7.65
C ALA A 296 1.50 4.47 7.39
N CYS A 297 1.78 5.72 7.77
CA CYS A 297 3.11 6.32 7.67
C CYS A 297 4.04 5.97 8.84
N ASN A 298 3.49 5.56 9.98
CA ASN A 298 4.24 5.07 11.13
C ASN A 298 3.58 3.79 11.68
N PRO A 299 4.04 2.59 11.26
CA PRO A 299 3.42 1.32 11.64
C PRO A 299 3.87 0.78 13.01
N ASP A 300 4.89 1.39 13.63
CA ASP A 300 5.47 0.93 14.89
C ASP A 300 4.56 1.10 16.13
N PRO A 301 3.84 2.22 16.32
CA PRO A 301 2.96 2.37 17.46
C PRO A 301 1.75 1.42 17.34
N PRO A 302 1.37 0.75 18.43
CA PRO A 302 0.17 -0.06 18.43
C PRO A 302 -1.06 0.85 18.31
N THR A 303 -2.09 0.37 17.62
CA THR A 303 -3.33 1.13 17.37
C THR A 303 -4.48 0.56 18.20
N PRO A 304 -5.42 1.38 18.68
CA PRO A 304 -6.61 0.88 19.34
C PRO A 304 -7.45 0.02 18.37
N PRO A 305 -8.32 -0.87 18.89
CA PRO A 305 -9.24 -1.63 18.05
C PRO A 305 -10.29 -0.69 17.43
N LEU A 306 -10.62 -0.94 16.16
CA LEU A 306 -11.49 -0.09 15.33
C LEU A 306 -12.93 0.08 15.88
N ASP A 307 -13.39 -0.86 16.70
CA ASP A 307 -14.78 -0.89 17.16
C ASP A 307 -15.01 0.04 18.37
N THR A 308 -13.94 0.56 18.98
CA THR A 308 -14.02 1.33 20.22
C THR A 308 -14.44 2.79 20.00
N GLU A 309 -14.13 3.38 18.84
CA GLU A 309 -14.52 4.78 18.55
C GLU A 309 -16.02 4.92 18.23
N ALA A 310 -16.64 3.87 17.65
CA ALA A 310 -18.06 3.92 17.27
C ALA A 310 -19.02 3.82 18.46
N GLN A 311 -18.59 3.27 19.61
CA GLN A 311 -19.45 3.10 20.80
C GLN A 311 -19.31 4.24 21.82
N GLY A 312 -18.26 5.07 21.73
CA GLY A 312 -18.01 6.16 22.68
C GLY A 312 -18.81 7.45 22.44
N ALA A 313 -19.52 7.56 21.31
CA ALA A 313 -20.26 8.77 20.93
C ALA A 313 -21.78 8.69 21.23
N GLU A 314 -22.27 7.57 21.80
CA GLU A 314 -23.70 7.35 22.10
C GLU A 314 -24.03 7.26 23.60
N ALA A 315 -23.16 7.76 24.49
CA ALA A 315 -23.41 7.82 25.93
C ALA A 315 -23.54 9.26 26.45
#